data_AF-A0A6M3IZC8-F1
#
_entry.id   AF-A0A6M3IZC8-F1
#
_cell.length_a   1.000
_cell.length_b   1.000
_cell.length_c   1.000
_cell.angle_alpha   90.00
_cell.angle_beta   90.00
_cell.angle_gamma   90.00
#
_symmetry.space_group_name_H-M   'P 1'
#
loop_
_entity.id
_entity.type
_entity.pdbx_description
1 polymer ?
#
loop_
_entity_poly.entity_id
_entity_poly.type
_entity_poly.pdbx_seq_one_letter_code
_entity_poly.pdbx_strand_id
1 'polypeptide(L)' 'MTDRYHSLTVVFDQDIRDDDVEPILIAIKMIKGVLSVKPKVADMDSYMAEERVRNDLGKKLWDVLYPKNSI' A
#
# COMPACT_ATOMS: atom_id res chain seq x y z
N MET A 1 1.92 -14.05 27.72
CA MET A 1 2.94 -14.18 26.67
C MET A 1 2.67 -13.04 25.71
N THR A 2 3.63 -12.16 25.46
CA THR A 2 3.42 -10.95 24.65
C THR A 2 4.10 -11.15 23.31
N ASP A 3 3.37 -10.87 22.24
CA ASP A 3 3.90 -11.02 20.88
C ASP A 3 5.01 -10.00 20.60
N ARG A 4 6.01 -10.43 19.83
CA ARG A 4 7.12 -9.58 19.37
C ARG A 4 6.96 -9.40 17.86
N TYR A 5 6.71 -8.16 17.44
CA TYR A 5 6.62 -7.81 16.04
C TYR A 5 7.96 -7.24 15.56
N HIS A 6 8.47 -7.74 14.43
CA HIS A 6 9.74 -7.28 13.85
C HIS A 6 9.59 -5.98 13.03
N SER A 7 8.43 -5.79 12.41
CA SER A 7 8.13 -4.64 11.56
C SER A 7 6.63 -4.36 11.48
N LEU A 8 6.29 -3.14 11.07
CA LEU A 8 4.93 -2.66 10.78
C LEU A 8 4.97 -1.85 9.49
N THR A 9 4.01 -2.09 8.60
CA THR A 9 3.86 -1.38 7.33
C THR A 9 2.53 -0.62 7.37
N VAL A 10 2.56 0.68 7.08
CA VAL A 10 1.38 1.53 6.99
C VAL A 10 1.18 1.89 5.52
N VAL A 11 -0.06 1.76 5.04
CA VAL A 11 -0.45 2.08 3.66
C VAL A 11 -1.56 3.12 3.72
N PHE A 12 -1.42 4.19 2.97
CA PHE A 12 -2.42 5.25 2.85
C PHE A 12 -3.46 4.89 1.77
N ASP A 13 -4.69 5.39 1.92
CA ASP A 13 -5.77 5.16 0.96
C ASP A 13 -5.64 5.99 -0.32
N GLN A 14 -4.92 7.11 -0.24
CA GLN A 14 -4.63 8.04 -1.32
C GLN A 14 -3.22 8.62 -1.16
N ASP A 15 -2.72 9.22 -2.23
CA ASP A 15 -1.45 9.94 -2.22
C ASP A 15 -1.55 11.16 -1.30
N ILE A 16 -0.63 11.25 -0.34
CA ILE A 16 -0.51 12.36 0.58
C ILE A 16 0.72 13.21 0.22
N ARG A 17 0.65 14.51 0.47
CA ARG A 17 1.77 15.42 0.19
C ARG A 17 2.92 15.15 1.13
N ASP A 18 4.15 15.36 0.65
CA ASP A 18 5.37 15.13 1.42
C ASP A 18 5.40 15.93 2.74
N ASP A 19 4.92 17.18 2.70
CA ASP A 19 4.79 18.04 3.89
C ASP A 19 3.87 17.47 4.97
N ASP A 20 2.84 16.70 4.58
CA ASP A 20 1.91 16.04 5.50
C ASP A 20 2.47 14.70 6.03
N VAL A 21 3.40 14.09 5.30
CA VAL A 21 4.10 12.85 5.68
C VAL A 21 5.14 13.12 6.76
N GLU A 22 5.84 14.25 6.70
CA GLU A 22 6.97 14.56 7.59
C GLU A 22 6.59 14.52 9.09
N PRO A 23 5.48 15.11 9.57
CA PRO A 23 5.05 14.99 10.96
C PRO A 23 4.81 13.55 11.40
N ILE A 24 4.28 12.70 10.51
CA ILE A 24 4.01 11.28 10.78
C ILE A 24 5.33 10.51 10.91
N LEU A 25 6.29 10.76 10.03
CA LEU A 25 7.62 10.15 10.10
C LEU A 25 8.32 10.50 11.40
N ILE A 26 8.25 11.76 11.82
CA ILE A 26 8.81 12.22 13.10
C ILE A 26 8.13 11.49 14.26
N ALA A 27 6.80 11.41 14.27
CA ALA A 27 6.06 10.71 15.31
C ALA A 27 6.48 9.24 15.45
N ILE A 28 6.65 8.53 14.34
CA ILE A 28 7.09 7.13 14.35
C ILE A 28 8.54 7.01 14.83
N LYS A 29 9.44 7.92 14.41
CA LYS A 29 10.85 7.93 14.86
C LYS A 29 10.99 8.17 16.37
N MET A 30 10.03 8.83 17.02
CA MET A 30 10.03 9.04 18.48
C MET A 30 9.72 7.75 19.27
N ILE A 31 9.19 6.71 18.63
CA ILE A 31 8.88 5.44 19.32
C ILE A 31 10.18 4.71 19.67
N LYS A 32 10.35 4.37 20.96
CA LYS A 32 11.53 3.67 21.45
C LYS A 32 11.70 2.32 20.74
N GLY A 33 12.86 2.12 20.11
CA GLY A 33 13.19 0.88 19.39
C GLY A 33 12.96 0.95 17.89
N VAL A 34 12.45 2.07 17.35
CA VAL A 34 12.41 2.28 15.91
C VAL A 34 13.82 2.54 15.39
N LEU A 35 14.28 1.67 14.49
CA LEU A 35 15.60 1.76 13.87
C LEU A 35 15.60 2.62 12.61
N SER A 36 14.54 2.57 11.80
CA SER A 36 14.39 3.42 10.62
C SER A 36 12.92 3.53 10.20
N VAL A 37 12.55 4.66 9.59
CA VAL A 37 11.25 4.88 8.94
C VAL A 37 11.55 5.41 7.53
N LYS A 38 11.04 4.74 6.50
CA LYS A 38 11.29 5.08 5.09
C LYS A 38 9.97 5.37 4.38
N PRO A 39 9.70 6.61 3.95
CA PRO A 39 8.59 6.87 3.05
C PRO A 39 8.88 6.21 1.68
N LYS A 40 7.85 5.64 1.07
CA LYS A 40 7.88 5.26 -0.35
C LYS A 40 7.07 6.31 -1.11
N VAL A 41 7.74 7.09 -1.94
CA VAL A 41 7.08 8.03 -2.84
C VAL A 41 6.33 7.23 -3.90
N ALA A 42 5.11 7.64 -4.23
CA ALA A 42 4.35 7.09 -5.33
C ALA A 42 5.02 7.49 -6.65
N ASP A 43 6.05 6.74 -7.07
CA ASP A 43 6.63 6.88 -8.41
C ASP A 43 5.62 6.36 -9.46
N MET A 44 5.73 6.87 -10.70
CA MET A 44 4.88 6.41 -11.83
C MET A 44 4.82 4.89 -11.97
N ASP A 45 5.89 4.18 -11.61
CA ASP A 45 5.94 2.71 -11.60
C ASP A 45 4.99 2.08 -10.57
N SER A 46 4.78 2.73 -9.43
CA SER A 46 3.84 2.29 -8.39
C SER A 46 2.39 2.48 -8.85
N TYR A 47 2.09 3.60 -9.51
CA TYR A 47 0.79 3.84 -10.15
C TYR A 47 0.53 2.82 -11.27
N MET A 48 1.54 2.52 -12.10
CA MET A 48 1.44 1.48 -13.12
C MET A 48 1.22 0.09 -12.52
N ALA A 49 1.82 -0.22 -11.37
CA ALA A 49 1.58 -1.47 -10.66
C ALA A 49 0.15 -1.54 -10.09
N GLU A 50 -0.35 -0.45 -9.51
CA GLU A 50 -1.72 -0.38 -9.00
C GLU A 50 -2.76 -0.47 -10.13
N GLU A 51 -2.55 0.24 -11.24
CA GLU A 51 -3.43 0.18 -12.42
C GLU A 51 -3.40 -1.21 -13.09
N ARG A 52 -2.24 -1.90 -13.10
CA ARG A 52 -2.18 -3.30 -13.53
C ARG A 52 -2.99 -4.20 -12.60
N VAL A 53 -2.84 -4.05 -11.29
CA VAL A 53 -3.60 -4.83 -10.30
C VAL A 53 -5.10 -4.55 -10.42
N ARG A 54 -5.50 -3.29 -10.60
CA ARG A 54 -6.89 -2.86 -10.81
C ARG A 54 -7.48 -3.43 -12.11
N ASN A 55 -6.72 -3.39 -13.20
CA ASN A 55 -7.12 -3.99 -14.48
C ASN A 55 -7.21 -5.52 -14.39
N ASP A 56 -6.25 -6.18 -13.74
CA ASP A 56 -6.25 -7.64 -13.55
C ASP A 56 -7.38 -8.10 -12.62
N LEU A 57 -7.68 -7.33 -11.56
CA LEU A 57 -8.84 -7.57 -10.70
C LEU A 57 -10.15 -7.35 -11.46
N GLY A 58 -10.24 -6.29 -12.26
CA GLY A 58 -11.38 -6.02 -13.12
C GLY A 58 -11.65 -7.15 -14.12
N LYS A 59 -10.60 -7.69 -14.75
CA LYS A 59 -10.70 -8.86 -15.64
C LYS A 59 -11.16 -10.10 -14.90
N LYS A 60 -10.56 -10.42 -13.74
CA LYS A 60 -10.98 -11.56 -12.91
C LYS A 60 -12.43 -11.44 -12.47
N LEU A 61 -12.86 -10.24 -12.06
CA LEU A 61 -14.24 -9.97 -11.67
C LEU A 61 -15.18 -10.11 -12.88
N TRP A 62 -14.79 -9.61 -14.04
CA TRP A 62 -15.53 -9.74 -15.29
C TRP A 62 -15.66 -11.21 -15.70
N ASP A 63 -14.61 -12.01 -15.59
CA ASP A 63 -14.62 -13.44 -15.90
C ASP A 63 -15.51 -14.24 -14.93
N VAL A 64 -15.63 -13.80 -13.67
CA VAL A 64 -16.54 -14.40 -12.68
C VAL A 64 -17.99 -13.99 -12.94
N LEU A 65 -18.25 -12.75 -13.34
CA LEU A 65 -19.60 -12.22 -13.61
C LEU A 65 -20.14 -12.64 -14.98
N TYR A 66 -19.26 -12.79 -15.97
CA TYR A 66 -19.57 -13.21 -17.34
C TYR A 66 -18.67 -14.38 -17.75
N PRO A 67 -18.83 -15.56 -17.14
CA PRO A 67 -18.06 -16.73 -17.51
C PRO A 67 -18.34 -17.05 -18.98
N LYS A 68 -17.28 -17.11 -19.80
CA LYS A 68 -17.31 -17.44 -21.23
C LYS A 68 -17.70 -18.90 -21.53
N ASN A 69 -18.50 -19.53 -20.66
CA ASN A 69 -18.88 -20.93 -20.70
C ASN A 69 -20.41 -21.13 -20.71
N SER A 70 -21.11 -20.32 -21.50
CA SER A 70 -22.48 -20.62 -21.94
C SER A 70 -22.65 -20.17 -23.38
N ILE A 71 -22.16 -21.02 -24.29
CA ILE A 71 -22.84 -21.64 -25.46
C ILE A 71 -21.87 -22.69 -26.02
#